data_AF-A0A150GHB2-F1
#
_entry.id   AF-A0A150GHB2-F1
#
_cell.length_a   1.000
_cell.length_b   1.000
_cell.length_c   1.000
_cell.angle_alpha   90.00
_cell.angle_beta   90.00
_cell.angle_gamma   90.00
#
_symmetry.space_group_name_H-M   'P 1'
#
loop_
_entity.id
_entity.type
_entity.pdbx_description
1 polymer ?
#
loop_
_entity_poly.entity_id
_entity_poly.type
_entity_poly.pdbx_seq_one_letter_code
_entity_poly.pdbx_strand_id
1 'polypeptide(L)'
;MLRRFSSFLPVVRNACELPALSHGFKAVADVEIDFNNRELLKKYVGIRDHLSREPGTRGKLIEALSEVLSAIKAAPETSDYRRAVEATCQYRLKVCQENESDAAVEEVLDAHLEELIKECREEARLVPHVVGNKPWEVPEDYTVPVVDYQDASAVLEPKK
;
A
#
# COMPACT_ATOMS: atom_id res chain seq x y z
N MET A 1 69.56 -27.85 51.91
CA MET A 1 69.08 -26.71 52.70
C MET A 1 68.21 -25.82 51.84
N LEU A 2 67.01 -25.51 52.35
CA LEU A 2 66.21 -24.29 52.12
C LEU A 2 65.62 -23.96 50.71
N ARG A 3 64.27 -23.96 50.73
CA ARG A 3 63.28 -23.39 49.81
C ARG A 3 63.55 -21.93 49.41
N ARG A 4 63.08 -21.53 48.22
CA ARG A 4 62.40 -20.23 47.93
C ARG A 4 61.69 -20.36 46.56
N PHE A 5 60.39 -20.64 46.55
CA PHE A 5 59.29 -19.69 46.39
C PHE A 5 59.42 -18.77 45.16
N SER A 6 58.74 -19.15 44.07
CA SER A 6 57.97 -18.20 43.24
C SER A 6 56.71 -18.91 42.75
N SER A 7 55.66 -18.74 43.55
CA SER A 7 54.28 -18.88 43.15
C SER A 7 53.88 -17.69 42.26
N PHE A 8 52.74 -17.87 41.58
CA PHE A 8 51.94 -16.87 40.87
C PHE A 8 52.28 -16.68 39.38
N LEU A 9 51.55 -17.41 38.53
CA LEU A 9 50.38 -16.87 37.82
C LEU A 9 49.58 -18.05 37.21
N PRO A 10 48.26 -18.18 37.49
CA PRO A 10 47.42 -19.08 36.72
C PRO A 10 47.14 -18.42 35.36
N VAL A 11 47.53 -19.09 34.27
CA VAL A 11 47.02 -18.79 32.92
C VAL A 11 45.54 -19.18 32.91
N VAL A 12 44.67 -18.22 33.21
CA VAL A 12 43.24 -18.35 32.95
C VAL A 12 43.05 -18.17 31.45
N ARG A 13 43.12 -19.27 30.70
CA ARG A 13 42.53 -19.36 29.37
C ARG A 13 41.02 -19.43 29.54
N ASN A 14 40.36 -18.27 29.62
CA ASN A 14 38.94 -18.19 29.31
C ASN A 14 38.80 -18.34 27.80
N ALA A 15 38.57 -19.57 27.34
CA ALA A 15 37.95 -19.78 26.04
C ALA A 15 36.49 -19.34 26.18
N CYS A 16 36.21 -18.09 25.84
CA CYS A 16 34.86 -17.66 25.54
C CYS A 16 34.55 -18.27 24.16
N GLU A 17 33.96 -19.46 24.14
CA GLU A 17 33.31 -19.98 22.96
C GLU A 17 32.08 -19.12 22.70
N LEU A 18 32.28 -18.01 21.99
CA LEU A 18 31.18 -17.34 21.32
C LEU A 18 30.65 -18.33 20.27
N PRO A 19 29.36 -18.69 20.29
CA PRO A 19 28.79 -19.46 19.20
C PRO A 19 29.05 -18.66 17.93
N ALA A 20 29.74 -19.28 16.97
CA ALA A 20 29.92 -18.74 15.64
C ALA A 20 28.52 -18.60 15.01
N LEU A 21 27.90 -17.44 15.22
CA LEU A 21 26.77 -16.99 14.42
C LEU A 21 27.33 -16.73 13.03
N SER A 22 27.43 -17.82 12.27
CA SER A 22 27.54 -17.82 10.81
C SER A 22 26.21 -17.35 10.23
N HIS A 23 25.77 -16.15 10.58
CA HIS A 23 24.87 -15.41 9.71
C HIS A 23 25.73 -14.88 8.58
N GLY A 24 26.01 -15.79 7.62
CA GLY A 24 26.65 -15.42 6.38
C GLY A 24 25.82 -14.32 5.74
N PHE A 25 26.37 -13.11 5.73
CA PHE A 25 25.87 -12.05 4.87
C PHE A 25 26.13 -12.49 3.44
N LYS A 26 25.14 -13.14 2.80
CA LYS A 26 25.15 -13.24 1.34
C LYS A 26 25.14 -11.81 0.81
N ALA A 27 26.07 -11.49 -0.08
CA ALA A 27 26.01 -10.23 -0.79
C ALA A 27 24.66 -10.18 -1.54
N VAL A 28 24.05 -9.02 -1.64
CA VAL A 28 22.74 -8.84 -2.31
C VAL A 28 22.77 -9.35 -3.76
N ALA A 29 23.95 -9.39 -4.39
CA ALA A 29 24.18 -9.94 -5.72
C ALA A 29 24.09 -11.49 -5.82
N ASP A 30 24.19 -12.21 -4.70
CA ASP A 30 24.17 -13.69 -4.65
C ASP A 30 22.79 -14.27 -4.31
N VAL A 31 21.77 -13.41 -4.20
CA VAL A 31 20.38 -13.83 -4.04
C VAL A 31 19.78 -13.94 -5.43
N GLU A 32 19.70 -15.17 -5.96
CA GLU A 32 18.87 -15.45 -7.13
C GLU A 32 17.42 -15.09 -6.79
N ILE A 33 16.95 -13.96 -7.31
CA ILE A 33 15.57 -13.54 -7.14
C ILE A 33 14.72 -14.37 -8.10
N ASP A 34 13.88 -15.24 -7.55
CA ASP A 34 12.87 -15.94 -8.33
C ASP A 34 11.73 -14.97 -8.68
N PHE A 35 11.72 -14.50 -9.93
CA PHE A 35 10.68 -13.63 -10.46
C PHE A 35 9.31 -14.32 -10.61
N ASN A 36 9.22 -15.64 -10.44
CA ASN A 36 7.94 -16.34 -10.44
C ASN A 36 7.30 -16.39 -9.05
N ASN A 37 8.06 -16.07 -8.00
CA ASN A 37 7.58 -16.08 -6.63
C ASN A 37 6.93 -14.74 -6.28
N ARG A 38 5.60 -14.66 -6.49
CA ARG A 38 4.77 -13.48 -6.15
C ARG A 38 5.04 -12.93 -4.76
N GLU A 39 5.20 -13.80 -3.78
CA GLU A 39 5.42 -13.43 -2.38
C GLU A 39 6.78 -12.75 -2.15
N LEU A 40 7.82 -13.16 -2.88
CA LEU A 40 9.11 -12.46 -2.90
C LEU A 40 8.98 -11.10 -3.59
N LEU A 41 8.30 -11.04 -4.74
CA LEU A 41 8.10 -9.78 -5.46
C LEU A 41 7.36 -8.74 -4.61
N LYS A 42 6.27 -9.13 -3.95
CA LYS A 42 5.53 -8.24 -3.04
C LYS A 42 6.38 -7.69 -1.90
N LYS A 43 7.34 -8.47 -1.42
CA LYS A 43 8.33 -8.00 -0.44
C LYS A 43 9.25 -6.95 -1.06
N TYR A 44 9.82 -7.21 -2.24
CA TYR A 44 10.74 -6.29 -2.91
C TYR A 44 10.10 -4.96 -3.35
N VAL A 45 8.83 -5.00 -3.78
CA VAL A 45 8.06 -3.80 -4.12
C VAL A 45 7.67 -3.00 -2.87
N GLY A 46 7.88 -3.56 -1.67
CA GLY A 46 7.64 -2.89 -0.39
C GLY A 46 6.20 -2.99 0.11
N ILE A 47 5.33 -3.73 -0.58
CA ILE A 47 3.91 -3.91 -0.19
C ILE A 47 3.83 -4.60 1.17
N ARG A 48 4.62 -5.66 1.36
CA ARG A 48 4.56 -6.45 2.60
C ARG A 48 5.13 -5.70 3.81
N ASP A 49 6.10 -4.82 3.57
CA ASP A 49 6.82 -4.11 4.63
C ASP A 49 6.14 -2.77 5.00
N HIS A 50 5.53 -2.09 4.03
CA HIS A 50 4.98 -0.74 4.21
C HIS A 50 3.45 -0.66 4.26
N LEU A 51 2.76 -1.67 3.74
CA LEU A 51 1.32 -1.61 3.55
C LEU A 51 0.56 -2.53 4.50
N SER A 52 0.86 -3.82 4.45
CA SER A 52 0.27 -4.82 5.33
C SER A 52 1.19 -6.02 5.48
N ARG A 53 1.41 -6.44 6.73
CA ARG A 53 2.12 -7.68 7.03
C ARG A 53 1.28 -8.93 6.71
N GLU A 54 -0.05 -8.79 6.76
CA GLU A 54 -0.96 -9.85 6.37
C GLU A 54 -1.21 -9.82 4.87
N PRO A 55 -1.29 -10.99 4.20
CA PRO A 55 -1.62 -11.04 2.79
C PRO A 55 -3.02 -10.49 2.54
N GLY A 56 -3.13 -9.69 1.49
CA GLY A 56 -4.38 -9.24 0.92
C GLY A 56 -5.05 -10.43 0.23
N THR A 57 -6.30 -10.69 0.59
CA THR A 57 -7.10 -11.73 -0.03
C THR A 57 -8.35 -11.11 -0.62
N ARG A 58 -8.88 -11.73 -1.67
CA ARG A 58 -10.15 -11.33 -2.27
C ARG A 58 -11.27 -11.18 -1.25
N GLY A 59 -11.36 -12.09 -0.28
CA GLY A 59 -12.37 -12.04 0.80
C GLY A 59 -12.28 -10.74 1.62
N LYS A 60 -11.07 -10.36 2.05
CA LYS A 60 -10.84 -9.11 2.79
C LYS A 60 -11.17 -7.87 1.95
N LEU A 61 -10.90 -7.91 0.64
CA LEU A 61 -11.28 -6.82 -0.26
C LEU A 61 -12.81 -6.70 -0.39
N ILE A 62 -13.53 -7.82 -0.54
CA ILE A 62 -15.00 -7.83 -0.59
C ILE A 62 -15.60 -7.26 0.71
N GLU A 63 -15.06 -7.65 1.86
CA GLU A 63 -15.46 -7.12 3.17
C GLU A 63 -15.25 -5.60 3.24
N ALA A 64 -14.05 -5.13 2.88
CA ALA A 64 -13.71 -3.70 2.91
C ALA A 64 -14.58 -2.88 1.94
N LEU A 65 -14.85 -3.40 0.74
CA LEU A 65 -15.76 -2.76 -0.23
C LEU A 65 -17.19 -2.68 0.30
N SER A 66 -17.66 -3.71 1.00
CA SER A 66 -18.98 -3.74 1.61
C SER A 66 -19.10 -2.73 2.75
N GLU A 67 -18.03 -2.53 3.52
CA GLU A 67 -17.95 -1.50 4.57
C GLU A 67 -18.06 -0.09 3.97
N VAL A 68 -17.33 0.21 2.89
CA VAL A 68 -17.41 1.49 2.18
C VAL A 68 -18.82 1.74 1.65
N LEU A 69 -19.43 0.74 0.99
CA LEU A 69 -20.80 0.83 0.48
C LEU A 69 -21.85 1.02 1.59
N SER A 70 -21.56 0.57 2.81
CA SER A 70 -22.41 0.85 3.98
C SER A 70 -22.23 2.29 4.45
N ALA A 71 -20.98 2.75 4.57
CA ALA A 71 -20.64 4.10 5.05
C ALA A 71 -21.16 5.19 4.11
N ILE A 72 -21.01 5.02 2.79
CA ILE A 72 -21.36 6.03 1.79
C ILE A 72 -22.87 6.35 1.74
N LYS A 73 -23.73 5.48 2.29
CA LYS A 73 -25.18 5.73 2.41
C LYS A 73 -25.52 6.97 3.25
N ALA A 74 -24.58 7.46 4.07
CA ALA A 74 -24.72 8.72 4.78
C ALA A 74 -24.69 9.95 3.86
N ALA A 75 -24.11 9.84 2.65
CA ALA A 75 -24.12 10.89 1.64
C ALA A 75 -25.41 10.82 0.78
N PRO A 76 -25.91 11.95 0.26
CA PRO A 76 -27.11 11.98 -0.57
C PRO A 76 -26.88 11.33 -1.94
N GLU A 77 -27.91 10.68 -2.48
CA GLU A 77 -27.87 10.00 -3.80
C GLU A 77 -27.60 10.95 -4.97
N THR A 78 -27.96 12.22 -4.80
CA THR A 78 -27.72 13.27 -5.79
C THR A 78 -26.26 13.72 -5.82
N SER A 79 -25.44 13.38 -4.81
CA SER A 79 -24.04 13.76 -4.80
C SER A 79 -23.24 12.95 -5.81
N ASP A 80 -22.45 13.63 -6.63
CA ASP A 80 -21.55 12.99 -7.59
C ASP A 80 -20.49 12.14 -6.87
N TYR A 81 -20.09 12.55 -5.66
CA TYR A 81 -19.20 11.79 -4.79
C TYR A 81 -19.75 10.39 -4.48
N ARG A 82 -20.99 10.30 -3.98
CA ARG A 82 -21.62 9.00 -3.71
C ARG A 82 -21.70 8.13 -4.97
N ARG A 83 -22.13 8.72 -6.09
CA ARG A 83 -22.24 8.01 -7.37
C ARG A 83 -20.89 7.43 -7.83
N ALA A 84 -19.82 8.20 -7.70
CA ALA A 84 -18.47 7.77 -8.09
C ALA A 84 -17.93 6.64 -7.19
N VAL A 85 -18.11 6.78 -5.87
CA VAL A 85 -17.69 5.75 -4.90
C VAL A 85 -18.48 4.45 -5.11
N GLU A 86 -19.80 4.53 -5.24
CA GLU A 86 -20.65 3.36 -5.50
C GLU A 86 -20.26 2.66 -6.81
N ALA A 87 -20.06 3.41 -7.90
CA ALA A 87 -19.66 2.85 -9.19
C ALA A 87 -18.30 2.14 -9.10
N THR A 88 -17.34 2.74 -8.41
CA THR A 88 -16.00 2.18 -8.21
C THR A 88 -16.06 0.90 -7.38
N CYS A 89 -16.78 0.92 -6.27
CA CYS A 89 -16.93 -0.24 -5.39
C CYS A 89 -17.68 -1.39 -6.07
N GLN A 90 -18.74 -1.10 -6.82
CA GLN A 90 -19.50 -2.10 -7.57
C GLN A 90 -18.65 -2.75 -8.66
N TYR A 91 -17.86 -1.96 -9.39
CA TYR A 91 -16.92 -2.50 -10.38
C TYR A 91 -15.90 -3.45 -9.74
N ARG A 92 -15.24 -3.01 -8.66
CA ARG A 92 -14.25 -3.85 -7.94
C ARG A 92 -14.90 -5.12 -7.36
N LEU A 93 -16.11 -5.03 -6.80
CA LEU A 93 -16.84 -6.20 -6.31
C LEU A 93 -17.16 -7.19 -7.43
N LYS A 94 -17.60 -6.70 -8.59
CA LYS A 94 -17.87 -7.53 -9.76
C LYS A 94 -16.61 -8.27 -10.20
N VAL A 95 -15.48 -7.59 -10.30
CA VAL A 95 -14.20 -8.22 -10.66
C VAL A 95 -13.80 -9.30 -9.66
N CYS A 96 -13.97 -9.07 -8.36
CA CYS A 96 -13.75 -10.09 -7.33
C CYS A 96 -14.68 -11.30 -7.51
N GLN A 97 -15.95 -11.09 -7.87
CA GLN A 97 -16.90 -12.20 -8.06
C GLN A 97 -16.61 -13.04 -9.30
N GLU A 98 -16.16 -12.41 -10.39
CA GLU A 98 -15.91 -13.06 -11.68
C GLU A 98 -14.57 -13.82 -11.72
N ASN A 99 -13.60 -13.47 -10.87
CA ASN A 99 -12.26 -14.06 -10.85
C ASN A 99 -12.02 -14.88 -9.57
N GLU A 100 -11.59 -16.13 -9.73
CA GLU A 100 -11.42 -17.06 -8.61
C GLU A 100 -10.12 -16.86 -7.83
N SER A 101 -9.03 -16.47 -8.51
CA SER A 101 -7.70 -16.33 -7.90
C SER A 101 -7.36 -14.88 -7.57
N ASP A 102 -6.62 -14.68 -6.47
CA ASP A 102 -6.15 -13.35 -6.06
C ASP A 102 -5.30 -12.68 -7.15
N ALA A 103 -4.47 -13.47 -7.86
CA ALA A 103 -3.62 -12.97 -8.95
C ALA A 103 -4.45 -12.49 -10.16
N ALA A 104 -5.52 -13.20 -10.53
CA ALA A 104 -6.39 -12.77 -11.63
C ALA A 104 -7.13 -11.47 -11.29
N VAL A 105 -7.53 -11.29 -10.01
CA VAL A 105 -8.13 -10.01 -9.57
C VAL A 105 -7.11 -8.88 -9.66
N GLU A 106 -5.87 -9.09 -9.20
CA GLU A 106 -4.79 -8.10 -9.28
C GLU A 106 -4.47 -7.72 -10.73
N GLU A 107 -4.50 -8.69 -11.65
CA GLU A 107 -4.25 -8.46 -13.08
C GLU A 107 -5.36 -7.62 -13.73
N VAL A 108 -6.63 -7.89 -13.43
CA VAL A 108 -7.76 -7.14 -14.00
C VAL A 108 -7.86 -5.73 -13.42
N LEU A 109 -7.55 -5.56 -12.12
CA LEU A 109 -7.60 -4.25 -11.46
C LEU A 109 -6.31 -3.44 -11.60
N ASP A 110 -5.25 -4.05 -12.15
CA ASP A 110 -3.90 -3.49 -12.29
C ASP A 110 -3.38 -2.88 -10.96
N ALA A 111 -3.65 -3.58 -9.85
CA ALA A 111 -3.34 -3.12 -8.51
C ALA A 111 -3.22 -4.30 -7.53
N HIS A 112 -2.42 -4.14 -6.47
CA HIS A 112 -2.31 -5.19 -5.46
C HIS A 112 -3.48 -5.16 -4.47
N LEU A 113 -3.93 -6.32 -4.01
CA LEU A 113 -5.08 -6.41 -3.11
C LEU A 113 -4.87 -5.65 -1.80
N GLU A 114 -3.65 -5.64 -1.27
CA GLU A 114 -3.30 -4.91 -0.06
C GLU A 114 -3.48 -3.39 -0.20
N GLU A 115 -3.22 -2.84 -1.40
CA GLU A 115 -3.41 -1.43 -1.73
C GLU A 115 -4.88 -1.10 -1.78
N LEU A 116 -5.66 -1.90 -2.52
CA LEU A 116 -7.09 -1.73 -2.64
C LEU A 116 -7.80 -1.84 -1.28
N ILE A 117 -7.38 -2.76 -0.42
CA ILE A 117 -7.92 -2.88 0.95
C ILE A 117 -7.61 -1.63 1.77
N LYS A 118 -6.38 -1.11 1.68
CA LYS A 118 -6.00 0.12 2.37
C LYS A 118 -6.80 1.32 1.86
N GLU A 119 -6.94 1.46 0.54
CA GLU A 119 -7.77 2.48 -0.09
C GLU A 119 -9.21 2.43 0.45
N CYS A 120 -9.83 1.24 0.49
CA CYS A 120 -11.18 1.10 1.01
C CYS A 120 -11.28 1.52 2.48
N ARG A 121 -10.29 1.19 3.31
CA ARG A 121 -10.27 1.59 4.72
C ARG A 121 -10.10 3.10 4.90
N GLU A 122 -9.24 3.73 4.10
CA GLU A 122 -9.10 5.19 4.12
C GLU A 122 -10.36 5.88 3.58
N GLU A 123 -11.01 5.32 2.55
CA GLU A 123 -12.28 5.82 2.03
C GLU A 123 -13.38 5.75 3.09
N ALA A 124 -13.50 4.63 3.80
CA ALA A 124 -14.46 4.48 4.90
C ALA A 124 -14.22 5.51 6.03
N ARG A 125 -12.96 5.87 6.29
CA ARG A 125 -12.60 6.94 7.25
C ARG A 125 -12.85 8.34 6.69
N LEU A 126 -12.71 8.52 5.38
CA LEU A 126 -12.93 9.80 4.69
C LEU A 126 -14.40 10.18 4.65
N VAL A 127 -15.30 9.21 4.45
CA VAL A 127 -16.74 9.44 4.30
C VAL A 127 -17.33 10.32 5.41
N PRO A 128 -17.11 10.07 6.72
CA PRO A 128 -17.59 10.95 7.79
C PRO A 128 -17.13 12.42 7.65
N HIS A 129 -15.89 12.64 7.20
CA HIS A 129 -15.36 14.00 7.00
C HIS A 129 -16.01 14.68 5.81
N VAL A 130 -16.19 13.96 4.70
CA VAL A 130 -16.83 14.50 3.49
C VAL A 130 -18.30 14.81 3.75
N VAL A 131 -19.01 13.92 4.45
CA VAL A 131 -20.41 14.14 4.85
C VAL A 131 -20.56 15.31 5.82
N GLY A 132 -19.61 15.49 6.75
CA GLY A 132 -19.60 16.66 7.64
C GLY A 132 -19.43 17.98 6.90
N ASN A 133 -18.61 17.99 5.84
CA ASN A 133 -18.27 19.20 5.08
C ASN A 133 -19.22 19.49 3.91
N LYS A 134 -19.96 18.49 3.44
CA LYS A 134 -20.96 18.58 2.36
C LYS A 134 -20.49 19.34 1.11
N PRO A 135 -19.43 18.88 0.43
CA PRO A 135 -18.86 19.59 -0.73
C PRO A 135 -19.80 19.70 -1.95
N TRP A 136 -20.93 18.96 -1.95
CA TRP A 136 -21.95 19.03 -2.99
C TRP A 136 -22.92 20.21 -2.82
N GLU A 137 -22.90 20.92 -1.69
CA GLU A 137 -23.70 22.14 -1.49
C GLU A 137 -22.94 23.35 -2.09
N VAL A 138 -23.03 23.52 -3.41
CA VAL A 138 -22.41 24.64 -4.12
C VAL A 138 -23.41 25.80 -4.27
N PRO A 139 -23.05 27.04 -3.86
CA PRO A 139 -23.91 28.21 -4.07
C PRO A 139 -24.21 28.47 -5.56
N GLU A 140 -25.42 28.92 -5.88
CA GLU A 140 -25.84 29.18 -7.27
C GLU A 140 -25.03 30.30 -7.96
N ASP A 141 -24.48 31.22 -7.19
CA ASP A 141 -23.64 32.33 -7.64
C ASP A 141 -22.16 31.97 -7.78
N TYR A 142 -21.78 30.75 -7.39
CA TYR A 142 -20.39 30.30 -7.48
C TYR A 142 -20.01 29.93 -8.91
N THR A 143 -18.99 30.62 -9.45
CA THR A 143 -18.45 30.38 -10.78
C THR A 143 -16.97 30.03 -10.71
N VAL A 144 -16.58 28.93 -11.35
CA VAL A 144 -15.18 28.49 -11.44
C VAL A 144 -14.61 28.98 -12.76
N PRO A 145 -13.57 29.82 -12.77
CA PRO A 145 -12.93 30.24 -14.02
C PRO A 145 -12.21 29.04 -14.65
N VAL A 146 -12.71 28.60 -15.80
CA VAL A 146 -12.05 27.57 -16.61
C VAL A 146 -11.03 28.27 -17.51
N VAL A 147 -9.75 27.98 -17.29
CA VAL A 147 -8.65 28.49 -18.12
C VAL A 147 -8.16 27.34 -18.99
N ASP A 148 -8.46 27.43 -20.28
CA ASP A 148 -7.97 26.46 -21.25
C ASP A 148 -6.47 26.67 -21.49
N TYR A 149 -5.73 25.56 -21.58
CA TYR A 149 -4.35 25.61 -22.01
C TYR A 149 -4.28 26.14 -23.44
N GLN A 150 -3.55 27.24 -23.62
CA GLN A 150 -3.20 27.77 -24.93
C GLN A 150 -1.72 27.55 -25.16
N ASP A 151 -1.39 26.88 -26.26
CA ASP A 151 0.00 26.72 -26.67
C ASP A 151 0.61 28.08 -27.03
N ALA A 152 1.88 28.28 -26.70
CA ALA A 152 2.59 29.53 -26.92
C ALA A 152 2.70 29.87 -28.42
N SER A 153 2.75 28.86 -29.30
CA SER A 153 2.80 29.06 -30.75
C SER A 153 1.58 29.84 -31.28
N ALA A 154 0.38 29.57 -30.74
CA ALA A 154 -0.86 30.22 -31.15
C ALA A 154 -0.94 31.71 -30.75
N VAL A 155 -0.16 32.12 -29.76
CA VAL A 155 -0.14 33.49 -29.22
C VAL A 155 1.00 34.32 -29.82
N LEU A 156 2.14 33.69 -30.11
CA LEU A 156 3.38 34.38 -30.50
C LEU A 156 3.55 34.54 -32.02
N GLU A 157 2.85 33.78 -32.86
CA GLU A 157 2.95 33.97 -34.30
C GLU A 157 2.17 35.22 -34.77
N PRO A 158 2.82 36.21 -35.41
CA PRO A 158 2.11 37.35 -35.96
C PRO A 158 1.16 36.86 -37.05
N LYS A 159 -0.14 37.19 -36.94
CA LYS A 159 -1.12 36.95 -38.00
C LYS A 159 -0.58 37.56 -39.31
N LYS A 160 -0.21 36.69 -40.26
CA LYS A 160 0.18 37.07 -41.62
C LYS A 160 -1.00 37.62 -42.40
#